data_AF-H1UYD5-F1
#
_entry.id   AF-H1UYD5-F1
#
_cell.length_a   1.000
_cell.length_b   1.000
_cell.length_c   1.000
_cell.angle_alpha   90.00
_cell.angle_beta   90.00
_cell.angle_gamma   90.00
#
_symmetry.space_group_name_H-M   'P 1'
#
loop_
_entity.id
_entity.type
_entity.pdbx_description
1 polymer ?
#
loop_
_entity_poly.entity_id
_entity_poly.type
_entity_poly.pdbx_seq_one_letter_code
_entity_poly.pdbx_strand_id
1 'polypeptide(L)'
;MKAPDEETAQFETFRDCLSAAVVERVTKPAPKPKRRSKKTNAASKSSSNDEKGTAPVDAAVDADDMVEFASYLASEAFDSFPADLKSLSHAAYVADPSLRSRYALPLTGADVADILPSLSPDVADSLVAYGIVDPDRQGAHEFLAPVLGEYVAALTAAPPPPRSTRDRVEGCELCGRDWIALTYHHLIPRMVHDKVVKRGWHREDELNNAAWLCRLCHSFVHRFAGHEDLARHYYTVELLLEQEEVVRFAQYASRVRWKGR
;
A
#
# COMPACT_ATOMS: atom_id res chain seq x y z
N MET A 1 -8.14 16.43 16.30
CA MET A 1 -7.27 15.43 16.96
C MET A 1 -7.34 14.20 16.08
N LYS A 2 -6.22 13.75 15.50
CA LYS A 2 -6.21 12.58 14.61
C LYS A 2 -6.66 11.34 15.40
N ALA A 3 -7.51 10.51 14.83
CA ALA A 3 -7.90 9.25 15.45
C ALA A 3 -6.67 8.33 15.57
N PRO A 4 -6.55 7.50 16.63
CA PRO A 4 -5.41 6.59 16.79
C PRO A 4 -5.22 5.61 15.62
N ASP A 5 -6.28 5.40 14.82
CA ASP A 5 -6.29 4.54 13.65
C ASP A 5 -5.64 5.18 12.40
N GLU A 6 -5.53 6.52 12.34
CA GLU A 6 -4.98 7.26 11.19
C GLU A 6 -3.45 7.15 11.05
N GLU A 7 -2.77 6.62 12.06
CA GLU A 7 -1.31 6.40 12.05
C GLU A 7 -0.94 4.96 11.65
N THR A 8 -1.93 4.16 11.22
CA THR A 8 -1.70 2.78 10.81
C THR A 8 -1.25 2.69 9.35
N ALA A 9 -0.36 1.74 9.04
CA ALA A 9 0.06 1.45 7.66
C ALA A 9 -1.14 1.08 6.76
N GLN A 10 -2.18 0.49 7.36
CA GLN A 10 -3.44 0.19 6.71
C GLN A 10 -4.18 1.45 6.27
N PHE A 11 -4.27 2.46 7.13
CA PHE A 11 -4.87 3.74 6.77
C PHE A 11 -4.09 4.41 5.63
N GLU A 12 -2.76 4.45 5.70
CA GLU A 12 -1.93 5.03 4.64
C GLU A 12 -2.14 4.33 3.30
N THR A 13 -2.18 2.98 3.30
CA THR A 13 -2.44 2.19 2.09
C THR A 13 -3.81 2.53 1.50
N PHE A 14 -4.85 2.60 2.33
CA PHE A 14 -6.21 2.95 1.86
C PHE A 14 -6.26 4.38 1.31
N ARG A 15 -5.67 5.35 2.01
CA ARG A 15 -5.59 6.75 1.56
C ARG A 15 -4.91 6.85 0.20
N ASP A 16 -3.83 6.10 -0.02
CA ASP A 16 -3.09 6.13 -1.29
C ASP A 16 -3.94 5.54 -2.43
N CYS A 17 -4.63 4.41 -2.21
CA CYS A 17 -5.60 3.84 -3.16
C CYS A 17 -6.73 4.81 -3.49
N LEU A 18 -7.33 5.44 -2.47
CA LEU A 18 -8.42 6.39 -2.64
C LEU A 18 -7.95 7.63 -3.41
N SER A 19 -6.80 8.18 -3.05
CA SER A 19 -6.20 9.35 -3.71
C SER A 19 -5.95 9.08 -5.19
N ALA A 20 -5.40 7.89 -5.51
CA ALA A 20 -5.20 7.48 -6.91
C ALA A 20 -6.53 7.44 -7.68
N ALA A 21 -7.58 6.87 -7.10
CA ALA A 21 -8.89 6.80 -7.74
C ALA A 21 -9.56 8.17 -7.89
N VAL A 22 -9.46 9.06 -6.90
CA VAL A 22 -9.98 10.44 -6.97
C VAL A 22 -9.26 11.20 -8.09
N VAL A 23 -7.92 11.19 -8.11
CA VAL A 23 -7.14 11.84 -9.16
C VAL A 23 -7.50 11.29 -10.53
N GLU A 24 -7.65 9.98 -10.67
CA GLU A 24 -8.04 9.35 -11.93
C GLU A 24 -9.43 9.83 -12.41
N ARG A 25 -10.39 10.03 -11.49
CA ARG A 25 -11.72 10.54 -11.83
C ARG A 25 -11.72 12.01 -12.23
N VAL A 26 -10.97 12.84 -11.52
CA VAL A 26 -10.90 14.28 -11.79
C VAL A 26 -10.11 14.56 -13.08
N THR A 27 -9.11 13.74 -13.41
CA THR A 27 -8.26 13.92 -14.60
C THR A 27 -8.80 13.24 -15.87
N LYS A 28 -9.67 12.22 -15.76
CA LYS A 28 -10.26 11.56 -16.93
C LYS A 28 -11.30 12.48 -17.60
N PRO A 29 -11.09 12.90 -18.86
CA PRO A 29 -12.10 13.67 -19.58
C PRO A 29 -13.34 12.82 -19.82
N ALA A 30 -14.53 13.38 -19.56
CA ALA A 30 -15.79 12.71 -19.84
C ALA A 30 -15.83 12.19 -21.30
N PRO A 31 -16.30 10.95 -21.56
CA PRO A 31 -16.38 10.43 -22.91
C PRO A 31 -17.31 11.32 -23.74
N LYS A 32 -16.74 12.03 -24.73
CA LYS A 32 -17.53 12.87 -25.64
C LYS A 32 -18.62 12.01 -26.28
N PRO A 33 -19.91 12.43 -26.25
CA PRO A 33 -20.95 11.69 -26.93
C PRO A 33 -20.63 11.65 -28.43
N LYS A 34 -20.63 10.44 -29.01
CA LYS A 34 -20.40 10.23 -30.45
C LYS A 34 -21.44 11.03 -31.24
N ARG A 35 -21.08 12.23 -31.70
CA ARG A 35 -21.88 12.99 -32.66
C ARG A 35 -22.00 12.15 -33.94
N ARG A 36 -23.20 11.62 -34.16
CA ARG A 36 -23.61 10.97 -35.40
C ARG A 36 -23.38 11.96 -36.55
N SER A 37 -22.46 11.65 -37.46
CA SER A 37 -22.10 12.50 -38.59
C SER A 37 -23.25 12.53 -39.61
N LYS A 38 -24.08 13.58 -39.57
CA LYS A 38 -25.01 13.88 -40.66
C LYS A 38 -24.29 14.75 -41.69
N LYS A 39 -23.98 14.15 -42.83
CA LYS A 39 -23.48 14.77 -44.06
C LYS A 39 -24.49 15.80 -44.58
N THR A 40 -24.06 17.04 -44.84
CA THR A 40 -24.48 17.86 -46.00
C THR A 40 -23.52 19.04 -46.21
N ASN A 41 -23.31 19.37 -47.49
CA ASN A 41 -22.29 20.25 -48.05
C ASN A 41 -22.64 21.76 -48.02
N ALA A 42 -21.57 22.55 -47.94
CA ALA A 42 -21.24 23.80 -48.66
C ALA A 42 -22.01 25.12 -48.45
N ALA A 43 -21.23 26.12 -47.99
CA ALA A 43 -20.96 27.43 -48.63
C ALA A 43 -21.35 28.74 -47.92
N SER A 44 -20.29 29.51 -47.61
CA SER A 44 -20.12 30.97 -47.77
C SER A 44 -20.22 31.93 -46.56
N LYS A 45 -19.07 32.60 -46.36
CA LYS A 45 -18.77 34.04 -46.09
C LYS A 45 -19.36 34.82 -44.89
N SER A 46 -18.38 35.28 -44.09
CA SER A 46 -18.06 36.66 -43.62
C SER A 46 -18.70 37.29 -42.37
N SER A 47 -17.77 37.71 -41.49
CA SER A 47 -17.61 38.99 -40.75
C SER A 47 -18.42 39.30 -39.49
N SER A 48 -17.67 39.59 -38.41
CA SER A 48 -17.90 40.49 -37.23
C SER A 48 -19.19 40.31 -36.41
N ASN A 49 -19.22 40.36 -35.08
CA ASN A 49 -18.55 41.26 -34.14
C ASN A 49 -18.68 40.69 -32.70
N ASP A 50 -17.94 41.26 -31.75
CA ASP A 50 -18.04 41.11 -30.28
C ASP A 50 -19.45 40.89 -29.71
N GLU A 51 -19.57 39.96 -28.74
CA GLU A 51 -20.21 40.20 -27.43
C GLU A 51 -19.98 39.02 -26.46
N LYS A 52 -19.01 39.22 -25.56
CA LYS A 52 -19.04 38.90 -24.12
C LYS A 52 -19.84 37.65 -23.68
N GLY A 53 -19.33 36.47 -24.04
CA GLY A 53 -19.68 35.23 -23.34
C GLY A 53 -18.85 35.11 -22.06
N THR A 54 -19.50 35.20 -20.90
CA THR A 54 -18.95 34.73 -19.62
C THR A 54 -18.46 33.30 -19.79
N ALA A 55 -17.14 33.13 -19.84
CA ALA A 55 -16.49 31.83 -19.82
C ALA A 55 -16.86 31.10 -18.52
N PRO A 56 -17.07 29.78 -18.56
CA PRO A 56 -17.15 29.00 -17.34
C PRO A 56 -15.81 29.12 -16.62
N VAL A 57 -15.87 29.34 -15.32
CA VAL A 57 -14.73 29.23 -14.41
C VAL A 57 -14.19 27.80 -14.51
N ASP A 58 -13.14 27.63 -15.29
CA ASP A 58 -12.24 26.48 -15.17
C ASP A 58 -11.54 26.60 -13.81
N ALA A 59 -12.20 26.10 -12.77
CA ALA A 59 -11.57 25.80 -11.51
C ALA A 59 -10.63 24.62 -11.76
N ALA A 60 -9.40 24.90 -12.17
CA ALA A 60 -8.30 23.99 -11.98
C ALA A 60 -8.19 23.80 -10.47
N VAL A 61 -8.84 22.75 -9.96
CA VAL A 61 -8.80 22.39 -8.55
C VAL A 61 -7.34 22.22 -8.18
N ASP A 62 -6.88 22.95 -7.15
CA ASP A 62 -5.48 22.93 -6.76
C ASP A 62 -5.07 21.50 -6.37
N ALA A 63 -3.86 21.10 -6.74
CA ALA A 63 -3.38 19.76 -6.44
C ALA A 63 -3.34 19.53 -4.92
N ASP A 64 -2.99 20.57 -4.16
CA ASP A 64 -2.99 20.54 -2.70
C ASP A 64 -4.42 20.37 -2.13
N ASP A 65 -5.41 21.08 -2.69
CA ASP A 65 -6.83 20.93 -2.31
C ASP A 65 -7.33 19.48 -2.52
N MET A 66 -6.86 18.81 -3.58
CA MET A 66 -7.24 17.41 -3.85
C MET A 66 -6.60 16.41 -2.90
N VAL A 67 -5.37 16.67 -2.46
CA VAL A 67 -4.70 15.83 -1.44
C VAL A 67 -5.38 15.99 -0.09
N GLU A 68 -5.74 17.21 0.29
CA GLU A 68 -6.48 17.48 1.54
C GLU A 68 -7.87 16.83 1.50
N PHE A 69 -8.59 16.98 0.39
CA PHE A 69 -9.88 16.34 0.17
C PHE A 69 -9.80 14.81 0.25
N ALA A 70 -8.83 14.19 -0.43
CA ALA A 70 -8.67 12.73 -0.40
C ALA A 70 -8.30 12.23 1.00
N SER A 71 -7.53 13.02 1.77
CA SER A 71 -7.19 12.70 3.16
C SER A 71 -8.40 12.77 4.09
N TYR A 72 -9.22 13.81 3.95
CA TYR A 72 -10.49 13.94 4.68
C TYR A 72 -11.43 12.77 4.36
N LEU A 73 -11.63 12.49 3.08
CA LEU A 73 -12.50 11.41 2.63
C LEU A 73 -12.00 10.03 3.10
N ALA A 74 -10.68 9.83 3.10
CA ALA A 74 -10.08 8.61 3.62
C ALA A 74 -10.37 8.43 5.11
N SER A 75 -10.25 9.48 5.93
CA SER A 75 -10.55 9.44 7.36
C SER A 75 -12.01 9.06 7.61
N GLU A 76 -12.95 9.77 6.99
CA GLU A 76 -14.40 9.52 7.15
C GLU A 76 -14.81 8.12 6.67
N ALA A 77 -14.26 7.65 5.54
CA ALA A 77 -14.54 6.32 5.03
C ALA A 77 -13.92 5.23 5.92
N PHE A 78 -12.66 5.42 6.36
CA PHE A 78 -11.94 4.44 7.18
C PHE A 78 -12.57 4.27 8.56
N ASP A 79 -13.13 5.33 9.15
CA ASP A 79 -13.89 5.24 10.41
C ASP A 79 -15.11 4.33 10.30
N SER A 80 -15.68 4.23 9.10
CA SER A 80 -16.79 3.32 8.80
C SER A 80 -16.35 1.86 8.59
N PHE A 81 -15.05 1.56 8.57
CA PHE A 81 -14.56 0.21 8.28
C PHE A 81 -14.76 -0.73 9.47
N PRO A 82 -15.14 -2.00 9.22
CA PRO A 82 -15.16 -3.00 10.26
C PRO A 82 -13.74 -3.35 10.73
N ALA A 83 -13.61 -3.79 11.99
CA ALA A 83 -12.31 -4.01 12.62
C ALA A 83 -11.44 -5.05 11.89
N ASP A 84 -12.06 -6.06 11.28
CA ASP A 84 -11.38 -7.09 10.49
C ASP A 84 -10.76 -6.53 9.21
N LEU A 85 -11.40 -5.53 8.59
CA LEU A 85 -10.83 -4.82 7.44
C LEU A 85 -9.71 -3.87 7.87
N LYS A 86 -9.89 -3.12 8.97
CA LYS A 86 -8.87 -2.21 9.52
C LYS A 86 -7.58 -2.93 9.94
N SER A 87 -7.68 -4.19 10.38
CA SER A 87 -6.56 -5.01 10.84
C SER A 87 -6.14 -6.10 9.85
N LEU A 88 -6.66 -6.04 8.61
CA LEU A 88 -6.40 -7.05 7.60
C LEU A 88 -4.90 -7.13 7.29
N SER A 89 -4.41 -8.35 7.11
CA SER A 89 -3.04 -8.65 6.72
C SER A 89 -2.99 -9.96 5.95
N HIS A 90 -1.93 -10.17 5.16
CA HIS A 90 -1.70 -11.42 4.44
C HIS A 90 -1.80 -12.65 5.36
N ALA A 91 -1.19 -12.59 6.55
CA ALA A 91 -1.19 -13.69 7.51
C ALA A 91 -2.60 -14.01 8.02
N ALA A 92 -3.37 -12.99 8.43
CA ALA A 92 -4.75 -13.16 8.89
C ALA A 92 -5.64 -13.70 7.76
N TYR A 93 -5.49 -13.16 6.55
CA TYR A 93 -6.25 -13.56 5.37
C TYR A 93 -5.99 -15.02 4.97
N VAL A 94 -4.73 -15.46 4.97
CA VAL A 94 -4.40 -16.87 4.66
C VAL A 94 -4.92 -17.82 5.74
N ALA A 95 -4.86 -17.42 7.01
CA ALA A 95 -5.28 -18.25 8.14
C ALA A 95 -6.79 -18.44 8.23
N ASP A 96 -7.60 -17.43 7.83
CA ASP A 96 -9.04 -17.45 8.02
C ASP A 96 -9.82 -17.65 6.70
N PRO A 97 -10.54 -18.78 6.50
CA PRO A 97 -11.42 -18.98 5.35
C PRO A 97 -12.55 -17.95 5.22
N SER A 98 -13.03 -17.40 6.34
CA SER A 98 -14.15 -16.45 6.34
C SER A 98 -13.73 -15.09 5.77
N LEU A 99 -12.53 -14.60 6.13
CA LEU A 99 -11.95 -13.38 5.56
C LEU A 99 -11.73 -13.52 4.05
N ARG A 100 -11.29 -14.70 3.59
CA ARG A 100 -11.13 -15.00 2.16
C ARG A 100 -12.44 -14.98 1.39
N SER A 101 -13.51 -15.49 2.00
CA SER A 101 -14.83 -15.44 1.38
C SER A 101 -15.40 -14.03 1.38
N ARG A 102 -15.19 -13.26 2.46
CA ARG A 102 -15.72 -11.90 2.63
C ARG A 102 -15.06 -10.87 1.72
N TYR A 103 -13.75 -10.98 1.52
CA TYR A 103 -12.96 -10.03 0.73
C TYR A 103 -12.47 -10.63 -0.60
N ALA A 104 -13.23 -11.56 -1.17
CA ALA A 104 -12.92 -12.16 -2.45
C ALA A 104 -12.94 -11.09 -3.56
N LEU A 105 -11.86 -11.01 -4.33
CA LEU A 105 -11.70 -10.04 -5.41
C LEU A 105 -12.22 -10.59 -6.75
N PRO A 106 -12.76 -9.74 -7.66
CA PRO A 106 -12.97 -8.29 -7.50
C PRO A 106 -14.21 -7.96 -6.67
N LEU A 107 -14.14 -6.89 -5.87
CA LEU A 107 -15.29 -6.35 -5.15
C LEU A 107 -16.22 -5.57 -6.09
N THR A 108 -17.52 -5.67 -5.85
CA THR A 108 -18.58 -4.90 -6.50
C THR A 108 -19.19 -3.86 -5.56
N GLY A 109 -20.01 -2.94 -6.08
CA GLY A 109 -20.71 -1.98 -5.23
C GLY A 109 -21.62 -2.64 -4.19
N ALA A 110 -22.23 -3.79 -4.51
CA ALA A 110 -23.03 -4.56 -3.57
C ALA A 110 -22.18 -5.14 -2.44
N ASP A 111 -21.01 -5.72 -2.76
CA ASP A 111 -20.09 -6.24 -1.75
C ASP A 111 -19.62 -5.11 -0.81
N VAL A 112 -19.36 -3.91 -1.35
CA VAL A 112 -18.97 -2.75 -0.54
C VAL A 112 -20.11 -2.26 0.34
N ALA A 113 -21.35 -2.27 -0.14
CA ALA A 113 -22.50 -1.91 0.69
C ALA A 113 -22.67 -2.88 1.87
N ASP A 114 -22.41 -4.18 1.65
CA ASP A 114 -22.43 -5.20 2.70
C ASP A 114 -21.23 -5.09 3.68
N ILE A 115 -20.06 -4.69 3.18
CA ILE A 115 -18.85 -4.48 4.00
C ILE A 115 -18.96 -3.19 4.84
N LEU A 116 -19.51 -2.12 4.26
CA LEU A 116 -19.64 -0.79 4.84
C LEU A 116 -21.12 -0.36 4.95
N PRO A 117 -21.96 -1.08 5.73
CA PRO A 117 -23.38 -0.77 5.83
C PRO A 117 -23.66 0.56 6.54
N SER A 118 -22.69 1.05 7.32
CA SER A 118 -22.75 2.31 8.07
C SER A 118 -21.79 3.36 7.49
N LEU A 119 -21.54 3.33 6.18
CA LEU A 119 -20.74 4.37 5.52
C LEU A 119 -21.33 5.76 5.83
N SER A 120 -20.50 6.66 6.34
CA SER A 120 -20.92 8.03 6.65
C SER A 120 -21.57 8.70 5.42
N PRO A 121 -22.78 9.28 5.56
CA PRO A 121 -23.41 10.04 4.48
C PRO A 121 -22.52 11.16 3.95
N ASP A 122 -21.69 11.74 4.82
CA ASP A 122 -20.76 12.82 4.47
C ASP A 122 -19.76 12.39 3.39
N VAL A 123 -19.38 11.10 3.33
CA VAL A 123 -18.54 10.53 2.27
C VAL A 123 -19.25 10.61 0.93
N ALA A 124 -20.51 10.17 0.88
CA ALA A 124 -21.30 10.19 -0.35
C ALA A 124 -21.59 11.62 -0.81
N ASP A 125 -21.99 12.50 0.11
CA ASP A 125 -22.30 13.90 -0.18
C ASP A 125 -21.04 14.65 -0.65
N SER A 126 -19.88 14.39 -0.05
CA SER A 126 -18.60 14.95 -0.46
C SER A 126 -18.19 14.49 -1.86
N LEU A 127 -18.35 13.20 -2.17
CA LEU A 127 -18.07 12.66 -3.51
C LEU A 127 -18.98 13.30 -4.58
N VAL A 128 -20.24 13.58 -4.25
CA VAL A 128 -21.18 14.28 -5.14
C VAL A 128 -20.80 15.75 -5.30
N ALA A 129 -20.46 16.43 -4.19
CA ALA A 129 -20.09 17.84 -4.18
C ALA A 129 -18.85 18.13 -5.06
N TYR A 130 -17.90 17.19 -5.09
CA TYR A 130 -16.70 17.25 -5.93
C TYR A 130 -16.89 16.64 -7.32
N GLY A 131 -18.10 16.20 -7.67
CA GLY A 131 -18.43 15.65 -9.00
C GLY A 131 -17.74 14.33 -9.34
N ILE A 132 -17.29 13.59 -8.32
CA ILE A 132 -16.59 12.31 -8.47
C ILE A 132 -17.57 11.18 -8.78
N VAL A 133 -18.77 11.27 -8.20
CA VAL A 133 -19.87 10.32 -8.38
C VAL A 133 -21.16 11.04 -8.81
N ASP A 134 -22.04 10.29 -9.48
CA ASP A 134 -23.37 10.72 -9.89
C ASP A 134 -24.35 9.69 -9.31
N PRO A 135 -25.13 10.02 -8.27
CA PRO A 135 -25.98 9.05 -7.56
C PRO A 135 -26.94 8.29 -8.47
N ASP A 136 -27.35 8.89 -9.60
CA ASP A 136 -28.28 8.28 -10.55
C ASP A 136 -27.59 7.26 -11.49
N ARG A 137 -26.26 7.22 -11.52
CA ARG A 137 -25.46 6.37 -12.41
C ARG A 137 -24.47 5.47 -11.68
N GLN A 138 -23.81 6.01 -10.67
CA GLN A 138 -22.75 5.38 -9.90
C GLN A 138 -22.72 6.01 -8.52
N GLY A 139 -23.15 5.27 -7.50
CA GLY A 139 -23.11 5.72 -6.12
C GLY A 139 -21.72 5.64 -5.50
N ALA A 140 -21.63 6.03 -4.22
CA ALA A 140 -20.39 5.99 -3.45
C ALA A 140 -19.81 4.57 -3.35
N HIS A 141 -20.65 3.55 -3.16
CA HIS A 141 -20.20 2.16 -3.05
C HIS A 141 -19.61 1.63 -4.37
N GLU A 142 -20.20 1.97 -5.52
CA GLU A 142 -19.65 1.60 -6.83
C GLU A 142 -18.33 2.33 -7.15
N PHE A 143 -18.12 3.52 -6.60
CA PHE A 143 -16.83 4.20 -6.68
C PHE A 143 -15.79 3.58 -5.74
N LEU A 144 -16.18 3.24 -4.51
CA LEU A 144 -15.30 2.64 -3.50
C LEU A 144 -14.96 1.17 -3.81
N ALA A 145 -15.74 0.44 -4.59
CA ALA A 145 -15.48 -0.95 -4.95
C ALA A 145 -14.09 -1.23 -5.52
N PRO A 146 -13.63 -0.55 -6.59
CA PRO A 146 -12.26 -0.71 -7.08
C PRO A 146 -11.22 -0.23 -6.06
N VAL A 147 -11.50 0.82 -5.27
CA VAL A 147 -10.58 1.35 -4.24
C VAL A 147 -10.34 0.32 -3.14
N LEU A 148 -11.42 -0.23 -2.57
CA LEU A 148 -11.36 -1.28 -1.58
C LEU A 148 -10.77 -2.57 -2.15
N GLY A 149 -11.03 -2.87 -3.42
CA GLY A 149 -10.42 -4.00 -4.11
C GLY A 149 -8.90 -3.88 -4.17
N GLU A 150 -8.37 -2.71 -4.54
CA GLU A 150 -6.93 -2.43 -4.53
C GLU A 150 -6.34 -2.45 -3.13
N TYR A 151 -7.03 -1.86 -2.16
CA TYR A 151 -6.63 -1.88 -0.75
C TYR A 151 -6.52 -3.30 -0.19
N VAL A 152 -7.55 -4.13 -0.38
CA VAL A 152 -7.55 -5.55 0.02
C VAL A 152 -6.44 -6.30 -0.73
N ALA A 153 -6.28 -6.07 -2.04
CA ALA A 153 -5.22 -6.71 -2.81
C ALA A 153 -3.83 -6.37 -2.27
N ALA A 154 -3.60 -5.11 -1.88
CA ALA A 154 -2.33 -4.66 -1.31
C ALA A 154 -2.05 -5.32 0.04
N LEU A 155 -3.03 -5.39 0.94
CA LEU A 155 -2.87 -5.98 2.28
C LEU A 155 -2.75 -7.50 2.28
N THR A 156 -3.38 -8.16 1.30
CA THR A 156 -3.42 -9.62 1.16
C THR A 156 -2.43 -10.15 0.13
N ALA A 157 -1.65 -9.28 -0.51
CA ALA A 157 -0.56 -9.70 -1.38
C ALA A 157 0.46 -10.51 -0.57
N ALA A 158 0.95 -11.59 -1.18
CA ALA A 158 2.09 -12.31 -0.62
C ALA A 158 3.26 -11.33 -0.47
N PRO A 159 3.99 -11.34 0.67
CA PRO A 159 5.15 -10.49 0.82
C PRO A 159 6.11 -10.75 -0.36
N PRO A 160 6.70 -9.69 -0.93
CA PRO A 160 7.57 -9.83 -2.09
C PRO A 160 8.70 -10.80 -1.75
N PRO A 161 9.16 -11.61 -2.72
CA PRO A 161 10.27 -12.51 -2.47
C PRO A 161 11.44 -11.69 -1.94
N PRO A 162 12.04 -12.05 -0.79
CA PRO A 162 12.94 -11.13 -0.10
C PRO A 162 14.22 -10.77 -0.87
N ARG A 163 14.48 -11.39 -2.02
CA ARG A 163 15.52 -10.96 -2.96
C ARG A 163 15.15 -9.71 -3.77
N SER A 164 13.87 -9.43 -4.01
CA SER A 164 13.40 -8.24 -4.75
C SER A 164 13.27 -7.01 -3.86
N THR A 165 13.52 -7.13 -2.55
CA THR A 165 13.45 -6.00 -1.61
C THR A 165 14.75 -5.20 -1.54
N ARG A 166 15.78 -5.56 -2.31
CA ARG A 166 17.10 -4.90 -2.25
C ARG A 166 17.02 -3.38 -2.38
N ASP A 167 16.21 -2.91 -3.32
CA ASP A 167 16.10 -1.49 -3.67
C ASP A 167 15.26 -0.71 -2.65
N ARG A 168 14.53 -1.40 -1.77
CA ARG A 168 13.76 -0.81 -0.66
C ARG A 168 14.60 -0.56 0.58
N VAL A 169 15.82 -1.11 0.62
CA VAL A 169 16.68 -1.04 1.79
C VAL A 169 17.77 0.02 1.59
N GLU A 170 17.73 1.04 2.43
CA GLU A 170 18.66 2.18 2.38
C GLU A 170 20.08 1.81 2.83
N GLY A 171 20.24 0.82 3.71
CA GLY A 171 21.55 0.38 4.19
C GLY A 171 21.51 -0.96 4.90
N CYS A 172 22.64 -1.38 5.48
CA CYS A 172 22.71 -2.66 6.21
C CYS A 172 21.69 -2.68 7.36
N GLU A 173 20.75 -3.63 7.34
CA GLU A 173 19.62 -3.65 8.30
C GLU A 173 20.04 -3.84 9.76
N LEU A 174 21.28 -4.26 10.02
CA LEU A 174 21.83 -4.28 11.39
C LEU A 174 22.61 -3.01 11.75
N CYS A 175 23.50 -2.51 10.89
CA CYS A 175 24.45 -1.46 11.26
C CYS A 175 24.23 -0.11 10.57
N GLY A 176 23.19 0.00 9.74
CA GLY A 176 22.77 1.23 9.07
C GLY A 176 23.69 1.74 7.96
N ARG A 177 24.78 1.04 7.62
CA ARG A 177 25.70 1.51 6.57
C ARG A 177 25.08 1.39 5.18
N ASP A 178 24.95 2.52 4.49
CA ASP A 178 24.38 2.66 3.14
C ASP A 178 25.47 2.69 2.04
N TRP A 179 26.70 3.12 2.37
CA TRP A 179 27.81 3.27 1.43
C TRP A 179 28.56 1.98 1.09
N ILE A 180 28.05 0.80 1.49
CA ILE A 180 28.72 -0.49 1.30
C ILE A 180 27.82 -1.51 0.61
N ALA A 181 28.41 -2.41 -0.17
CA ALA A 181 27.69 -3.52 -0.77
C ALA A 181 27.03 -4.40 0.30
N LEU A 182 25.73 -4.65 0.12
CA LEU A 182 24.93 -5.55 0.94
C LEU A 182 24.86 -6.93 0.29
N THR A 183 24.65 -7.93 1.13
CA THR A 183 24.51 -9.34 0.77
C THR A 183 23.21 -9.87 1.34
N TYR A 184 22.60 -10.78 0.60
CA TYR A 184 21.35 -11.41 0.99
C TYR A 184 21.61 -12.53 2.01
N HIS A 185 21.00 -12.45 3.19
CA HIS A 185 21.17 -13.40 4.29
C HIS A 185 19.82 -14.00 4.71
N HIS A 186 19.70 -15.33 4.68
CA HIS A 186 18.51 -16.02 5.18
C HIS A 186 18.54 -16.10 6.71
N LEU A 187 17.56 -15.48 7.37
CA LEU A 187 17.43 -15.49 8.84
C LEU A 187 16.94 -16.84 9.35
N ILE A 188 16.14 -17.56 8.55
CA ILE A 188 15.88 -18.98 8.73
C ILE A 188 16.71 -19.73 7.67
N PRO A 189 17.84 -20.36 8.03
CA PRO A 189 18.70 -21.02 7.06
C PRO A 189 17.95 -22.10 6.27
N ARG A 190 18.07 -22.08 4.94
CA ARG A 190 17.35 -23.03 4.05
C ARG A 190 17.57 -24.50 4.42
N MET A 191 18.77 -24.84 4.89
CA MET A 191 19.09 -26.22 5.28
C MET A 191 18.31 -26.73 6.49
N VAL A 192 17.68 -25.85 7.28
CA VAL A 192 16.84 -26.25 8.43
C VAL A 192 15.34 -26.09 8.15
N HIS A 193 14.91 -25.66 6.96
CA HIS A 193 13.50 -25.45 6.61
C HIS A 193 12.63 -26.69 6.87
N ASP A 194 13.03 -27.86 6.38
CA ASP A 194 12.29 -29.12 6.60
C ASP A 194 12.15 -29.44 8.10
N LYS A 195 13.20 -29.16 8.89
CA LYS A 195 13.20 -29.38 10.34
C LYS A 195 12.28 -28.39 11.04
N VAL A 196 12.33 -27.11 10.66
CA VAL A 196 11.52 -26.02 11.19
C VAL A 196 10.02 -26.32 11.01
N VAL A 197 9.60 -26.71 9.80
CA VAL A 197 8.20 -27.05 9.50
C VAL A 197 7.78 -28.31 10.26
N LYS A 198 8.60 -29.36 10.24
CA LYS A 198 8.29 -30.62 10.94
C LYS A 198 8.17 -30.46 12.46
N ARG A 199 8.90 -29.50 13.04
CA ARG A 199 8.85 -29.17 14.47
C ARG A 199 7.76 -28.15 14.81
N GLY A 200 7.09 -27.57 13.80
CA GLY A 200 6.06 -26.56 13.99
C GLY A 200 6.60 -25.25 14.56
N TRP A 201 7.86 -24.90 14.28
CA TRP A 201 8.43 -23.63 14.74
C TRP A 201 7.96 -22.44 13.90
N HIS A 202 7.88 -22.64 12.58
CA HIS A 202 7.41 -21.63 11.62
C HIS A 202 6.56 -22.28 10.53
N ARG A 203 5.67 -21.50 9.93
CA ARG A 203 4.89 -21.88 8.76
C ARG A 203 5.74 -21.77 7.49
N GLU A 204 5.32 -22.46 6.43
CA GLU A 204 6.07 -22.52 5.16
C GLU A 204 6.23 -21.14 4.49
N ASP A 205 5.24 -20.26 4.66
CA ASP A 205 5.26 -18.88 4.17
C ASP A 205 6.22 -17.95 4.94
N GLU A 206 6.63 -18.33 6.15
CA GLU A 206 7.53 -17.54 7.00
C GLU A 206 9.02 -17.90 6.78
N LEU A 207 9.30 -19.05 6.16
CA LEU A 207 10.66 -19.59 6.02
C LEU A 207 11.60 -18.72 5.19
N ASN A 208 11.06 -17.84 4.36
CA ASN A 208 11.84 -17.01 3.46
C ASN A 208 12.33 -15.70 4.11
N ASN A 209 12.07 -15.47 5.39
CA ASN A 209 12.60 -14.31 6.11
C ASN A 209 14.11 -14.15 5.91
N ALA A 210 14.52 -12.95 5.52
CA ALA A 210 15.89 -12.63 5.14
C ALA A 210 16.20 -11.16 5.39
N ALA A 211 17.49 -10.86 5.45
CA ALA A 211 18.02 -9.52 5.64
C ALA A 211 19.11 -9.18 4.61
N TRP A 212 19.23 -7.89 4.30
CA TRP A 212 20.27 -7.26 3.53
C TRP A 212 21.37 -6.74 4.45
N LEU A 213 22.43 -7.54 4.57
CA LEU A 213 23.51 -7.29 5.51
C LEU A 213 24.81 -6.99 4.77
N CYS A 214 25.58 -6.02 5.26
CA CYS A 214 26.97 -5.87 4.82
C CYS A 214 27.78 -7.12 5.19
N ARG A 215 28.88 -7.38 4.46
CA ARG A 215 29.73 -8.57 4.68
C ARG A 215 30.17 -8.77 6.13
N LEU A 216 30.45 -7.67 6.85
CA LEU A 216 30.89 -7.71 8.25
C LEU A 216 29.77 -8.20 9.19
N CYS A 217 28.56 -7.66 9.04
CA CYS A 217 27.39 -8.07 9.84
C CYS A 217 26.94 -9.48 9.48
N HIS A 218 26.91 -9.82 8.20
CA HIS A 218 26.60 -11.18 7.73
C HIS A 218 27.54 -12.22 8.39
N SER A 219 28.84 -11.96 8.36
CA SER A 219 29.82 -12.86 8.98
C SER A 219 29.63 -12.97 10.50
N PHE A 220 29.14 -11.90 11.14
CA PHE A 220 28.88 -11.90 12.57
C PHE A 220 27.63 -12.72 12.94
N VAL A 221 26.53 -12.60 12.21
CA VAL A 221 25.30 -13.38 12.47
C VAL A 221 25.58 -14.89 12.45
N HIS A 222 26.38 -15.37 11.49
CA HIS A 222 26.79 -16.78 11.44
C HIS A 222 27.67 -17.25 12.62
N ARG A 223 28.28 -16.32 13.36
CA ARG A 223 29.05 -16.62 14.57
C ARG A 223 28.24 -16.44 15.85
N PHE A 224 27.25 -15.55 15.81
CA PHE A 224 26.41 -15.22 16.95
C PHE A 224 25.57 -16.41 17.40
N ALA A 225 24.91 -17.08 16.46
CA ALA A 225 24.03 -18.22 16.76
C ALA A 225 24.23 -19.36 15.75
N GLY A 226 24.05 -20.59 16.21
CA GLY A 226 23.98 -21.76 15.34
C GLY A 226 22.73 -21.71 14.45
N HIS A 227 22.70 -22.51 13.38
CA HIS A 227 21.59 -22.47 12.41
C HIS A 227 20.21 -22.75 13.04
N GLU A 228 20.15 -23.64 14.04
CA GLU A 228 18.92 -23.99 14.74
C GLU A 228 18.47 -22.88 15.68
N ASP A 229 19.39 -22.29 16.44
CA ASP A 229 19.07 -21.16 17.34
C ASP A 229 18.66 -19.93 16.53
N LEU A 230 19.33 -19.65 15.40
CA LEU A 230 18.95 -18.57 14.49
C LEU A 230 17.51 -18.78 14.00
N ALA A 231 17.18 -19.99 13.54
CA ALA A 231 15.84 -20.31 13.09
C ALA A 231 14.80 -20.25 14.21
N ARG A 232 15.14 -20.63 15.45
CA ARG A 232 14.16 -20.74 16.54
C ARG A 232 13.94 -19.43 17.30
N HIS A 233 15.00 -18.67 17.51
CA HIS A 233 15.02 -17.55 18.44
C HIS A 233 15.34 -16.21 17.78
N TYR A 234 15.98 -16.21 16.59
CA TYR A 234 16.53 -14.99 15.98
C TYR A 234 16.21 -14.90 14.48
N TYR A 235 14.97 -15.21 14.10
CA TYR A 235 14.53 -15.38 12.72
C TYR A 235 14.02 -14.07 12.05
N THR A 236 14.12 -12.94 12.74
CA THR A 236 13.85 -11.58 12.20
C THR A 236 14.99 -10.62 12.58
N VAL A 237 15.07 -9.47 11.91
CA VAL A 237 16.08 -8.43 12.21
C VAL A 237 15.82 -7.85 13.60
N GLU A 238 14.56 -7.66 13.96
CA GLU A 238 14.11 -7.13 15.25
C GLU A 238 14.58 -8.04 16.40
N LEU A 239 14.36 -9.35 16.28
CA LEU A 239 14.83 -10.33 17.28
C LEU A 239 16.35 -10.35 17.43
N LEU A 240 17.09 -10.13 16.35
CA LEU A 240 18.54 -9.96 16.41
C LEU A 240 18.91 -8.67 17.15
N LEU A 241 18.22 -7.55 16.87
CA LEU A 241 18.47 -6.25 17.49
C LEU A 241 17.99 -6.15 18.95
N GLU A 242 17.23 -7.11 19.44
CA GLU A 242 16.95 -7.26 20.88
C GLU A 242 18.16 -7.78 21.68
N GLN A 243 19.16 -8.37 21.00
CA GLN A 243 20.31 -8.97 21.65
C GLN A 243 21.43 -7.96 21.87
N GLU A 244 21.82 -7.76 23.12
CA GLU A 244 22.83 -6.75 23.49
C GLU A 244 24.16 -6.94 22.74
N GLU A 245 24.58 -8.18 22.51
CA GLU A 245 25.80 -8.48 21.74
C GLU A 245 25.68 -8.00 20.28
N VAL A 246 24.53 -8.26 19.64
CA VAL A 246 24.27 -7.85 18.27
C VAL A 246 24.24 -6.32 18.16
N VAL A 247 23.55 -5.64 19.08
CA VAL A 247 23.47 -4.17 19.11
C VAL A 247 24.86 -3.55 19.29
N ARG A 248 25.66 -4.03 20.24
CA ARG A 248 27.03 -3.54 20.46
C ARG A 248 27.89 -3.75 19.21
N PHE A 249 27.77 -4.93 18.57
CA PHE A 249 28.48 -5.21 17.33
C PHE A 249 28.04 -4.29 16.19
N ALA A 250 26.74 -4.05 16.03
CA ALA A 250 26.18 -3.17 15.02
C ALA A 250 26.69 -1.73 15.17
N GLN A 251 26.69 -1.20 16.40
CA GLN A 251 27.24 0.13 16.72
C GLN A 251 28.74 0.23 16.43
N TYR A 252 29.51 -0.82 16.69
CA TYR A 252 30.90 -0.88 16.28
C TYR A 252 31.01 -0.88 14.74
N ALA A 253 30.28 -1.77 14.08
CA ALA A 253 30.35 -1.99 12.64
C ALA A 253 29.93 -0.77 11.83
N SER A 254 28.98 0.04 12.32
CA SER A 254 28.53 1.28 11.68
C SER A 254 29.66 2.31 11.55
N ARG A 255 30.62 2.30 12.47
CA ARG A 255 31.76 3.24 12.52
C ARG A 255 32.98 2.74 11.74
N VAL A 256 33.01 1.46 11.35
CA VAL A 256 34.16 0.88 10.63
C VAL A 256 34.19 1.41 9.19
N ARG A 257 35.23 2.18 8.87
CA ARG A 257 35.61 2.57 7.51
C ARG A 257 36.83 1.76 7.07
N TRP A 258 36.63 0.85 6.13
CA TRP A 258 37.75 0.17 5.48
C TRP A 258 38.41 1.14 4.49
N LYS A 259 39.67 1.51 4.73
CA LYS A 259 40.53 2.01 3.65
C LYS A 259 40.86 0.81 2.78
N GLY A 260 40.46 0.84 1.51
CA GLY A 260 40.89 -0.15 0.53
C GLY A 260 42.42 -0.24 0.54
N ARG A 261 42.96 -1.46 0.63
CA ARG A 261 44.35 -1.72 0.26
C ARG A 261 44.43 -1.88 -1.24
#